data_AF-A0A8H2WAQ5-F1
#
_entry.id   AF-A0A8H2WAQ5-F1
#
_cell.length_a   1.000
_cell.length_b   1.000
_cell.length_c   1.000
_cell.angle_alpha   90.00
_cell.angle_beta   90.00
_cell.angle_gamma   90.00
#
_symmetry.space_group_name_H-M   'P 1'
#
loop_
_entity.id
_entity.type
_entity.pdbx_description
1 polymer ?
#
loop_
_entity_poly.entity_id
_entity_poly.type
_entity_poly.pdbx_seq_one_letter_code
_entity_poly.pdbx_strand_id
1 'polypeptide(L)'
;MLFSTLFTAIVGTLPVLGQGVFDKNYKMTYLRGTWSTSNKNVPVGPSFANPAENKFFFPKENKDTESRTYSFTDDGFYEYCAYVAPSISSDNCTSALFIYQHGTYDFLSNGSMTLSPFAKDGRLQMGNSCKDSNPATPFNFTELMVTWSIDIESAASPVLNLHEANWERPQNLTLAYNPPQTLPTRPLTK
;
A
#
# COMPACT_ATOMS: atom_id res chain seq x y z
N MET A 1 6.88 -63.01 20.64
CA MET A 1 7.09 -62.15 19.46
C MET A 1 5.72 -62.01 18.81
N LEU A 2 5.06 -60.88 18.63
CA LEU A 2 5.47 -59.48 18.44
C LEU A 2 4.51 -58.54 19.20
N PHE A 3 5.03 -57.45 19.77
CA PHE A 3 4.23 -56.30 20.20
C PHE A 3 4.09 -55.33 19.01
N SER A 4 2.85 -54.99 18.65
CA SER A 4 2.54 -53.96 17.66
C SER A 4 2.56 -52.60 18.34
N THR A 5 3.51 -51.74 17.96
CA THR A 5 3.63 -50.37 18.44
C THR A 5 2.84 -49.42 17.54
N LEU A 6 1.80 -48.79 18.08
CA LEU A 6 1.14 -47.65 17.44
C LEU A 6 2.09 -46.44 17.52
N PHE A 7 2.45 -45.89 16.36
CA PHE A 7 3.18 -44.63 16.26
C PHE A 7 2.16 -43.48 16.21
N THR A 8 2.00 -42.75 17.31
CA THR A 8 1.18 -41.54 17.34
C THR A 8 2.01 -40.39 16.74
N ALA A 9 1.66 -39.97 15.52
CA ALA A 9 2.26 -38.78 14.92
C ALA A 9 1.70 -37.53 15.64
N ILE A 10 2.53 -36.89 16.44
CA ILE A 10 2.23 -35.57 17.02
C ILE A 10 2.38 -34.56 15.87
N VAL A 11 1.25 -34.06 15.36
CA VAL A 11 1.23 -32.91 14.45
C VAL A 11 1.64 -31.70 15.26
N GLY A 12 2.91 -31.28 15.11
CA GLY A 12 3.39 -30.03 15.69
C GLY A 12 2.65 -28.86 15.08
N THR A 13 1.94 -28.09 15.91
CA THR A 13 1.39 -26.79 15.50
C THR A 13 2.55 -25.87 15.19
N LEU A 14 2.72 -25.51 13.92
CA LEU A 14 3.62 -24.43 13.52
C LEU A 14 3.17 -23.14 14.24
N PRO A 15 4.10 -22.34 14.78
CA PRO A 15 3.75 -21.02 15.28
C PRO A 15 3.27 -20.17 14.11
N VAL A 16 1.97 -19.90 14.07
CA VAL A 16 1.38 -18.87 13.20
C VAL A 16 1.96 -17.54 13.68
N LEU A 17 2.85 -16.94 12.88
CA LEU A 17 3.20 -15.53 13.04
C LEU A 17 1.90 -14.74 12.88
N GLY A 18 1.56 -13.95 13.90
CA GLY A 18 0.27 -13.29 14.05
C GLY A 18 -0.10 -12.45 12.82
N GLN A 19 -0.97 -13.00 11.98
CA GLN A 19 -1.83 -12.22 11.09
C GLN A 19 -2.81 -11.44 11.98
N GLY A 20 -3.08 -10.18 11.61
CA GLY A 20 -3.66 -9.14 12.47
C GLY A 20 -4.65 -9.62 13.54
N VAL A 21 -4.50 -9.08 14.76
CA VAL A 21 -5.42 -9.34 15.87
C VAL A 21 -6.83 -8.91 15.47
N PHE A 22 -7.69 -9.89 15.18
CA PHE A 22 -9.13 -9.67 15.13
C PHE A 22 -9.57 -9.26 16.54
N ASP A 23 -10.18 -8.08 16.70
CA ASP A 23 -10.79 -7.73 17.98
C ASP A 23 -11.92 -8.71 18.31
N LYS A 24 -12.42 -8.67 19.56
CA LYS A 24 -13.53 -9.55 20.01
C LYS A 24 -14.84 -9.39 19.20
N ASN A 25 -14.89 -8.46 18.25
CA ASN A 25 -16.01 -8.17 17.36
C ASN A 25 -15.68 -8.39 15.87
N TYR A 26 -14.56 -9.06 15.54
CA TYR A 26 -14.11 -9.30 14.16
C TYR A 26 -13.90 -8.01 13.33
N LYS A 27 -13.65 -6.87 13.99
CA LYS A 27 -13.39 -5.59 13.32
C LYS A 27 -11.89 -5.38 13.13
N MET A 28 -11.49 -5.11 11.89
CA MET A 28 -10.14 -4.69 11.50
C MET A 28 -9.87 -3.24 11.90
N THR A 29 -9.80 -2.95 13.20
CA THR A 29 -9.66 -1.58 13.71
C THR A 29 -8.26 -0.98 13.55
N TYR A 30 -7.25 -1.79 13.21
CA TYR A 30 -5.87 -1.31 13.11
C TYR A 30 -5.39 -0.99 11.70
N LEU A 31 -5.99 -1.53 10.63
CA LEU A 31 -5.50 -1.26 9.27
C LEU A 31 -5.91 0.13 8.78
N ARG A 32 -7.02 0.69 9.31
CA ARG A 32 -7.49 2.02 8.93
C ARG A 32 -6.44 3.08 9.19
N GLY A 33 -6.14 3.84 8.14
CA GLY A 33 -5.14 4.90 8.18
C GLY A 33 -4.42 5.01 6.86
N THR A 34 -3.60 6.06 6.75
CA THR A 34 -2.63 6.24 5.68
C THR A 34 -1.27 5.82 6.19
N TRP A 35 -0.66 4.85 5.53
CA TRP A 35 0.61 4.23 5.87
C TRP A 35 1.63 4.59 4.81
N SER A 36 2.82 5.01 5.21
CA SER A 36 3.84 5.52 4.29
C SER A 36 5.21 4.91 4.56
N THR A 37 5.99 4.65 3.51
CA THR A 37 7.41 4.30 3.66
C THR A 37 8.28 5.51 4.03
N SER A 38 7.75 6.72 3.93
CA SER A 38 8.42 7.98 4.26
C SER A 38 7.57 8.87 5.15
N ASN A 39 8.18 9.39 6.22
CA ASN A 39 7.55 10.38 7.10
C ASN A 39 7.68 11.82 6.59
N LYS A 40 8.46 12.04 5.52
CA LYS A 40 8.80 13.38 5.00
C LYS A 40 8.02 13.73 3.73
N ASN A 41 7.63 12.73 2.95
CA ASN A 41 6.85 12.89 1.72
C ASN A 41 5.75 11.84 1.75
N VAL A 42 4.49 12.24 1.90
CA VAL A 42 3.35 11.32 1.94
C VAL A 42 2.45 11.63 0.75
N PRO A 43 2.74 11.05 -0.44
CA PRO A 43 1.91 11.22 -1.62
C PRO A 43 0.54 10.59 -1.36
N VAL A 44 -0.52 11.39 -1.26
CA VAL A 44 -1.86 10.87 -0.99
C VAL A 44 -2.95 11.80 -1.52
N GLY A 45 -4.07 11.23 -1.94
CA GLY A 45 -5.29 11.96 -2.24
C GLY A 45 -5.13 13.11 -3.25
N PRO A 46 -5.86 14.22 -3.08
CA PRO A 46 -5.92 15.31 -4.06
C PRO A 46 -4.63 16.14 -4.14
N SER A 47 -3.72 16.03 -3.17
CA SER A 47 -2.41 16.69 -3.24
C SER A 47 -1.42 15.94 -4.12
N PHE A 48 -1.73 14.68 -4.48
CA PHE A 48 -0.86 13.83 -5.29
C PHE A 48 -1.37 13.59 -6.71
N ALA A 49 -2.66 13.28 -6.87
CA ALA A 49 -3.23 12.97 -8.18
C ALA A 49 -4.64 13.57 -8.39
N ASN A 50 -4.96 13.86 -9.64
CA ASN A 50 -6.32 14.06 -10.14
C ASN A 50 -6.54 13.11 -11.34
N PRO A 51 -7.08 11.90 -11.12
CA PRO A 51 -7.24 10.89 -12.17
C PRO A 51 -8.28 11.29 -13.23
N ALA A 52 -9.28 12.11 -12.86
CA ALA A 52 -10.28 12.63 -13.80
C ALA A 52 -9.67 13.57 -14.85
N GLU A 53 -8.59 14.27 -14.50
CA GLU A 53 -7.84 15.16 -15.39
C GLU A 53 -6.52 14.54 -15.89
N ASN A 54 -6.25 13.27 -15.60
CA ASN A 54 -5.01 12.58 -15.96
C ASN A 54 -3.74 13.32 -15.47
N LYS A 55 -3.80 13.88 -14.26
CA LYS A 55 -2.75 14.77 -13.73
C LYS A 55 -2.16 14.24 -12.42
N PHE A 56 -0.83 14.31 -12.30
CA PHE A 56 -0.14 14.20 -11.03
C PHE A 56 0.43 15.55 -10.60
N PHE A 57 0.64 15.70 -9.30
CA PHE A 57 1.24 16.87 -8.69
C PHE A 57 2.61 16.50 -8.13
N PHE A 58 3.62 17.27 -8.51
CA PHE A 58 4.97 17.09 -7.97
C PHE A 58 5.01 17.49 -6.50
N PRO A 59 5.58 16.65 -5.62
CA PRO A 59 5.88 17.08 -4.26
C PRO A 59 6.91 18.22 -4.33
N LYS A 60 6.57 19.37 -3.74
CA LYS A 60 7.51 20.51 -3.67
C LYS A 60 8.55 20.30 -2.58
N GLU A 61 8.13 19.70 -1.47
CA GLU A 61 8.98 19.35 -0.33
C GLU A 61 9.47 17.92 -0.49
N ASN A 62 10.73 17.66 -0.10
CA ASN A 62 11.31 16.32 -0.10
C ASN A 62 11.20 15.58 -1.46
N LYS A 63 11.31 16.34 -2.56
CA LYS A 63 11.26 15.84 -3.94
C LYS A 63 12.36 14.82 -4.29
N ASP A 64 13.38 14.71 -3.45
CA ASP A 64 14.48 13.76 -3.54
C ASP A 64 14.20 12.42 -2.86
N THR A 65 13.05 12.29 -2.20
CA THR A 65 12.73 11.13 -1.35
C THR A 65 11.64 10.28 -1.99
N GLU A 66 11.98 9.01 -2.31
CA GLU A 66 10.98 8.00 -2.70
C GLU A 66 9.96 7.81 -1.57
N SER A 67 8.70 7.65 -1.96
CA SER A 67 7.64 7.33 -1.02
C SER A 67 6.57 6.49 -1.67
N ARG A 68 6.06 5.54 -0.91
CA ARG A 68 4.90 4.72 -1.24
C ARG A 68 3.93 4.83 -0.10
N THR A 69 2.66 4.98 -0.43
CA THR A 69 1.62 5.23 0.54
C THR A 69 0.41 4.37 0.21
N TYR A 70 -0.10 3.69 1.23
CA TYR A 70 -1.35 2.95 1.21
C TYR A 70 -2.31 3.55 2.22
N SER A 71 -3.49 3.95 1.77
CA SER A 71 -4.58 4.36 2.65
C SER A 71 -5.66 3.30 2.67
N PHE A 72 -6.14 2.92 3.85
CA PHE A 72 -7.23 1.97 4.02
C PHE A 72 -8.35 2.58 4.85
N THR A 73 -9.60 2.34 4.44
CA THR A 73 -10.81 2.79 5.13
C THR A 73 -11.57 1.62 5.75
N ASP A 74 -12.33 1.85 6.82
CA ASP A 74 -13.08 0.77 7.50
C ASP A 74 -14.19 0.15 6.62
N ASP A 75 -14.63 0.86 5.59
CA ASP A 75 -15.67 0.43 4.64
C ASP A 75 -15.10 -0.32 3.42
N GLY A 76 -13.84 -0.76 3.48
CA GLY A 76 -13.28 -1.71 2.51
C GLY A 76 -12.66 -1.07 1.27
N PHE A 77 -12.32 0.22 1.31
CA PHE A 77 -11.64 0.91 0.22
C PHE A 77 -10.16 1.13 0.51
N TYR A 78 -9.35 1.14 -0.55
CA TYR A 78 -7.94 1.48 -0.49
C TYR A 78 -7.56 2.51 -1.53
N GLU A 79 -6.48 3.24 -1.26
CA GLU A 79 -5.76 4.07 -2.22
C GLU A 79 -4.27 3.76 -2.14
N TYR A 80 -3.63 3.58 -3.30
CA TYR A 80 -2.19 3.42 -3.45
C TYR A 80 -1.61 4.60 -4.24
N CYS A 81 -0.60 5.22 -3.67
CA CYS A 81 0.15 6.31 -4.27
C CYS A 81 1.65 6.01 -4.16
N ALA A 82 2.39 6.22 -5.26
CA ALA A 82 3.82 6.01 -5.26
C ALA A 82 4.56 7.09 -6.05
N TYR A 83 5.63 7.59 -5.45
CA TYR A 83 6.62 8.49 -6.04
C TYR A 83 7.98 7.77 -5.97
N VAL A 84 8.38 7.13 -7.06
CA VAL A 84 9.45 6.10 -7.06
C VAL A 84 10.69 6.56 -7.80
N ALA A 85 11.86 6.22 -7.24
CA ALA A 85 13.19 6.45 -7.79
C ALA A 85 13.41 7.87 -8.34
N PRO A 86 13.18 8.93 -7.54
CA PRO A 86 13.45 10.29 -7.98
C PRO A 86 14.94 10.48 -8.29
N SER A 87 15.24 11.05 -9.45
CA SER A 87 16.59 11.47 -9.84
C SER A 87 16.64 12.98 -9.99
N ILE A 88 17.69 13.61 -9.45
CA ILE A 88 17.86 15.07 -9.48
C ILE A 88 19.04 15.40 -10.40
N SER A 89 18.78 16.24 -11.41
CA SER A 89 19.84 16.77 -12.28
C SER A 89 20.55 17.97 -11.64
N SER A 90 21.69 18.38 -12.21
CA SER A 90 22.43 19.59 -11.83
C SER A 90 21.59 20.87 -11.80
N ASP A 91 20.51 20.88 -12.58
CA ASP A 91 19.63 22.02 -12.75
C ASP A 91 18.45 22.00 -11.75
N ASN A 92 18.54 21.16 -10.70
CA ASN A 92 17.50 20.95 -9.68
C ASN A 92 16.17 20.41 -10.20
N CYS A 93 16.17 19.80 -11.39
CA CYS A 93 15.00 19.15 -11.97
C CYS A 93 14.90 17.71 -11.51
N THR A 94 13.75 17.32 -10.96
CA THR A 94 13.51 15.96 -10.50
C THR A 94 12.72 15.18 -11.55
N SER A 95 13.19 13.97 -11.88
CA SER A 95 12.44 13.00 -12.68
C SER A 95 12.05 11.80 -11.84
N ALA A 96 10.80 11.34 -11.92
CA ALA A 96 10.29 10.24 -11.10
C ALA A 96 9.13 9.52 -11.78
N LEU A 97 8.90 8.27 -11.36
CA LEU A 97 7.71 7.51 -11.68
C LEU A 97 6.62 7.80 -10.65
N PHE A 98 5.44 8.20 -11.14
CA PHE A 98 4.23 8.41 -10.35
C PHE A 98 3.24 7.29 -10.65
N ILE A 99 2.68 6.70 -9.60
CA ILE A 99 1.61 5.70 -9.70
C ILE A 99 0.49 6.10 -8.75
N TYR A 100 -0.73 6.08 -9.26
CA TYR A 100 -1.94 6.24 -8.49
C TYR A 100 -2.91 5.13 -8.87
N GLN A 101 -3.50 4.45 -7.89
CA GLN A 101 -4.71 3.65 -8.09
C GLN A 101 -5.50 3.57 -6.79
N HIS A 102 -6.79 3.28 -6.89
CA HIS A 102 -7.67 3.10 -5.73
C HIS A 102 -8.81 2.16 -6.09
N GLY A 103 -9.46 1.60 -5.08
CA GLY A 103 -10.52 0.61 -5.26
C GLY A 103 -10.90 -0.04 -3.95
N THR A 104 -11.20 -1.34 -3.97
CA THR A 104 -11.61 -2.11 -2.79
C THR A 104 -10.53 -3.09 -2.35
N TYR A 105 -10.52 -3.43 -1.07
CA TYR A 105 -9.67 -4.50 -0.56
C TYR A 105 -10.48 -5.57 0.16
N ASP A 106 -10.01 -6.81 0.07
CA ASP A 106 -10.66 -7.97 0.67
C ASP A 106 -9.64 -8.86 1.37
N PHE A 107 -10.01 -9.40 2.54
CA PHE A 107 -9.24 -10.43 3.22
C PHE A 107 -9.68 -11.81 2.73
N LEU A 108 -8.70 -12.61 2.31
CA LEU A 108 -8.92 -13.97 1.86
C LEU A 108 -8.83 -14.95 3.03
N SER A 109 -9.48 -16.11 2.89
CA SER A 109 -9.53 -17.14 3.94
C SER A 109 -8.15 -17.75 4.29
N ASN A 110 -7.15 -17.55 3.44
CA ASN A 110 -5.76 -17.96 3.68
C ASN A 110 -4.93 -16.88 4.41
N GLY A 111 -5.57 -15.77 4.84
CA GLY A 111 -4.93 -14.66 5.56
C GLY A 111 -4.25 -13.62 4.67
N SER A 112 -4.21 -13.83 3.35
CA SER A 112 -3.73 -12.81 2.41
C SER A 112 -4.79 -11.71 2.19
N MET A 113 -4.36 -10.59 1.60
CA MET A 113 -5.23 -9.46 1.27
C MET A 113 -5.11 -9.14 -0.23
N THR A 114 -6.23 -8.93 -0.90
CA THR A 114 -6.27 -8.53 -2.32
C THR A 114 -6.71 -7.08 -2.43
N LEU A 115 -6.02 -6.30 -3.27
CA LEU A 115 -6.37 -4.93 -3.61
C LEU A 115 -6.88 -4.88 -5.05
N SER A 116 -8.16 -4.55 -5.23
CA SER A 116 -8.85 -4.56 -6.52
C SER A 116 -9.16 -3.12 -6.96
N PRO A 117 -8.46 -2.57 -7.95
CA PRO A 117 -8.64 -1.17 -8.35
C PRO A 117 -9.96 -0.95 -9.12
N PHE A 118 -10.48 0.27 -9.06
CA PHE A 118 -11.42 0.76 -10.05
C PHE A 118 -10.69 0.91 -11.40
N ALA A 119 -10.92 -0.06 -12.29
CA ALA A 119 -10.11 -0.33 -13.48
C ALA A 119 -9.81 0.89 -14.38
N LYS A 120 -10.66 1.91 -14.41
CA LYS A 120 -10.49 3.11 -15.24
C LYS A 120 -9.75 4.26 -14.56
N ASP A 121 -9.57 4.22 -13.25
CA ASP A 121 -9.10 5.39 -12.48
C ASP A 121 -7.59 5.42 -12.29
N GLY A 122 -6.94 4.26 -12.28
CA GLY A 122 -5.50 4.21 -12.03
C GLY A 122 -4.71 4.94 -13.11
N ARG A 123 -3.66 5.65 -12.70
CA ARG A 123 -2.78 6.41 -13.56
C ARG A 123 -1.32 6.07 -13.29
N LEU A 124 -0.52 6.14 -14.33
CA LEU A 124 0.93 6.04 -14.26
C LEU A 124 1.53 7.18 -15.08
N GLN A 125 2.55 7.84 -14.55
CA GLN A 125 3.22 8.92 -15.27
C GLN A 125 4.72 8.89 -14.99
N MET A 126 5.54 8.98 -16.04
CA MET A 126 6.94 9.38 -15.89
C MET A 126 7.00 10.91 -15.98
N GLY A 127 7.28 11.56 -14.85
CA GLY A 127 7.25 13.01 -14.75
C GLY A 127 8.63 13.63 -14.69
N ASN A 128 8.72 14.90 -15.10
CA ASN A 128 9.85 15.80 -14.84
C ASN A 128 9.36 17.12 -14.24
N SER A 129 10.00 17.61 -13.18
CA SER A 129 9.53 18.80 -12.44
C SER A 129 9.75 20.14 -13.17
N CYS A 130 10.59 20.18 -14.21
CA CYS A 130 10.97 21.39 -14.94
C CYS A 130 10.46 21.44 -16.38
N LYS A 131 9.94 20.33 -16.89
CA LYS A 131 9.46 20.20 -18.27
C LYS A 131 8.05 19.65 -18.25
N ASP A 132 7.39 19.74 -19.39
CA ASP A 132 6.14 19.01 -19.58
C ASP A 132 6.40 17.52 -19.33
N SER A 133 5.66 16.98 -18.37
CA SER A 133 5.71 15.56 -18.06
C SER A 133 5.02 14.78 -19.17
N ASN A 134 5.41 13.51 -19.37
CA ASN A 134 4.71 12.64 -20.32
C ASN A 134 3.23 12.56 -19.93
N PRO A 135 2.30 12.40 -20.89
CA PRO A 135 0.90 12.20 -20.54
C PRO A 135 0.73 11.02 -19.57
N ALA A 136 -0.11 11.17 -18.55
CA ALA A 136 -0.42 10.04 -17.67
C ALA A 136 -1.16 8.96 -18.47
N THR A 137 -0.73 7.72 -18.33
CA THR A 137 -1.35 6.56 -18.99
C THR A 137 -2.26 5.82 -18.02
N PRO A 138 -3.30 5.13 -18.51
CA PRO A 138 -4.10 4.24 -17.67
C PRO A 138 -3.24 3.19 -16.96
N PHE A 139 -3.56 2.91 -15.71
CA PHE A 139 -2.93 1.88 -14.88
C PHE A 139 -4.03 1.09 -14.17
N ASN A 140 -3.91 -0.23 -14.17
CA ASN A 140 -4.89 -1.13 -13.55
C ASN A 140 -4.15 -2.39 -13.12
N PHE A 141 -3.83 -2.48 -11.83
CA PHE A 141 -3.09 -3.59 -11.29
C PHE A 141 -3.73 -4.10 -10.00
N THR A 142 -4.19 -5.35 -10.03
CA THR A 142 -4.67 -6.05 -8.84
C THR A 142 -3.46 -6.55 -8.04
N GLU A 143 -3.32 -6.10 -6.81
CA GLU A 143 -2.22 -6.48 -5.92
C GLU A 143 -2.66 -7.61 -4.99
N LEU A 144 -1.81 -8.63 -4.82
CA LEU A 144 -1.98 -9.66 -3.81
C LEU A 144 -0.91 -9.48 -2.73
N MET A 145 -1.34 -9.09 -1.53
CA MET A 145 -0.51 -9.05 -0.33
C MET A 145 -0.51 -10.44 0.30
N VAL A 146 0.52 -11.24 0.00
CA VAL A 146 0.64 -12.63 0.48
C VAL A 146 0.75 -12.69 2.00
N THR A 147 1.39 -11.68 2.60
CA THR A 147 1.38 -11.48 4.05
C THR A 147 1.21 -10.01 4.37
N TRP A 148 0.58 -9.73 5.51
CA TRP A 148 0.49 -8.40 6.08
C TRP A 148 0.39 -8.51 7.61
N SER A 149 0.98 -7.56 8.32
CA SER A 149 0.91 -7.48 9.79
C SER A 149 1.08 -6.04 10.26
N ILE A 150 0.63 -5.74 11.47
CA ILE A 150 0.83 -4.42 12.09
C ILE A 150 1.56 -4.61 13.41
N ASP A 151 2.75 -4.05 13.50
CA ASP A 151 3.58 -4.05 14.70
C ASP A 151 3.28 -2.78 15.51
N ILE A 152 2.66 -2.96 16.68
CA ILE A 152 2.26 -1.86 17.58
C ILE A 152 3.09 -1.84 18.86
N GLU A 153 3.60 -2.99 19.30
CA GLU A 153 4.22 -3.14 20.62
C GLU A 153 5.72 -2.78 20.66
N SER A 154 6.42 -2.92 19.54
CA SER A 154 7.88 -2.82 19.47
C SER A 154 8.41 -1.49 18.93
N ALA A 155 7.51 -0.60 18.48
CA ALA A 155 7.88 0.63 17.77
C ALA A 155 7.30 1.88 18.43
N ALA A 156 7.99 3.01 18.30
CA ALA A 156 7.50 4.32 18.75
C ALA A 156 6.25 4.78 17.98
N SER A 157 5.95 4.18 16.83
CA SER A 157 4.74 4.39 16.04
C SER A 157 4.36 3.07 15.35
N PRO A 158 3.07 2.78 15.14
CA PRO A 158 2.64 1.55 14.47
C PRO A 158 3.31 1.39 13.09
N VAL A 159 3.75 0.17 12.78
CA VAL A 159 4.35 -0.19 11.49
C VAL A 159 3.50 -1.27 10.82
N LEU A 160 2.97 -0.96 9.65
CA LEU A 160 2.33 -1.92 8.76
C LEU A 160 3.41 -2.57 7.89
N ASN A 161 3.55 -3.89 7.99
CA ASN A 161 4.37 -4.68 7.07
C ASN A 161 3.48 -5.24 5.98
N LEU A 162 3.80 -4.98 4.72
CA LEU A 162 3.13 -5.54 3.54
C LEU A 162 4.10 -6.36 2.72
N HIS A 163 3.71 -7.56 2.31
CA HIS A 163 4.48 -8.35 1.36
C HIS A 163 3.62 -8.69 0.15
N GLU A 164 3.93 -8.08 -0.99
CA GLU A 164 3.31 -8.36 -2.28
C GLU A 164 3.83 -9.66 -2.90
N ALA A 165 2.97 -10.39 -3.60
CA ALA A 165 3.33 -11.60 -4.34
C ALA A 165 4.41 -11.35 -5.41
N ASN A 166 4.40 -10.16 -6.02
CA ASN A 166 5.25 -9.81 -7.16
C ASN A 166 6.52 -9.05 -6.74
N TRP A 167 6.78 -8.93 -5.44
CA TRP A 167 7.90 -8.16 -4.91
C TRP A 167 8.77 -9.01 -3.97
N GLU A 168 10.10 -8.94 -4.15
CA GLU A 168 11.03 -9.80 -3.40
C GLU A 168 11.15 -9.44 -1.91
N ARG A 169 10.90 -8.16 -1.56
CA ARG A 169 11.10 -7.62 -0.22
C ARG A 169 9.81 -7.05 0.39
N PRO A 170 9.45 -7.42 1.63
CA PRO A 170 8.38 -6.74 2.35
C PRO A 170 8.63 -5.23 2.48
N GLN A 171 7.56 -4.47 2.48
CA GLN A 171 7.53 -3.03 2.71
C GLN A 171 7.10 -2.75 4.15
N ASN A 172 7.84 -1.90 4.84
CA ASN A 172 7.49 -1.46 6.19
C ASN A 172 7.01 -0.02 6.10
N LEU A 173 5.77 0.23 6.50
CA LEU A 173 5.09 1.50 6.38
C LEU A 173 4.69 2.01 7.76
N THR A 174 5.06 3.24 8.09
CA THR A 174 4.66 3.90 9.33
C THR A 174 3.29 4.56 9.16
N LEU A 175 2.51 4.63 10.23
CA LEU A 175 1.25 5.36 10.21
C LEU A 175 1.49 6.86 10.05
N ALA A 176 1.09 7.42 8.90
CA ALA A 176 1.22 8.83 8.57
C ALA A 176 -0.03 9.65 8.95
N TYR A 177 -1.22 9.12 8.68
CA TYR A 177 -2.49 9.78 9.00
C TYR A 177 -3.55 8.82 9.54
N ASN A 178 -4.31 9.28 10.54
CA ASN A 178 -5.53 8.65 11.02
C ASN A 178 -6.49 9.76 11.46
N PRO A 179 -7.59 10.03 10.73
CA PRO A 179 -8.22 9.21 9.68
C PRO A 179 -7.41 9.13 8.37
N PRO A 180 -7.66 8.10 7.53
CA PRO A 180 -7.00 7.96 6.24
C PRO A 180 -7.30 9.17 5.33
N GLN A 181 -6.29 9.61 4.61
CA GLN A 181 -6.42 10.57 3.51
C GLN A 181 -6.59 9.79 2.22
N THR A 182 -7.63 10.08 1.43
CA THR A 182 -7.88 9.46 0.13
C THR A 182 -8.60 10.44 -0.79
N LEU A 183 -8.60 10.16 -2.09
CA LEU A 183 -9.66 10.63 -2.99
C LEU A 183 -11.01 9.94 -2.67
N PRO A 184 -12.14 10.41 -3.25
CA PRO A 184 -13.44 9.79 -2.99
C PRO A 184 -13.46 8.29 -3.35
N THR A 185 -14.04 7.47 -2.48
CA THR A 185 -14.11 6.00 -2.56
C THR A 185 -15.15 5.49 -3.58
N ARG A 186 -15.05 5.96 -4.81
CA ARG A 186 -15.92 5.60 -5.94
C ARG A 186 -15.17 5.78 -7.26
N PRO A 187 -15.63 5.22 -8.38
CA PRO A 187 -15.09 5.57 -9.68
C PRO A 187 -15.06 7.09 -9.91
N LEU A 188 -13.92 7.60 -10.33
CA LEU A 188 -13.60 9.02 -10.52
C LEU A 188 -13.56 9.41 -12.00
N THR A 189 -13.36 8.44 -12.88
CA THR A 189 -13.32 8.60 -14.33
C THR A 189 -14.56 7.97 -14.98
N LYS A 190 -14.90 8.41 -16.21
CA LYS A 190 -16.10 7.97 -16.94
C LYS A 190 -15.89 6.70 -17.75
#